data_AF-A0A378AZS2-F1
#
_entry.id   AF-A0A378AZS2-F1
#
_cell.length_a   1.000
_cell.length_b   1.000
_cell.length_c   1.000
_cell.angle_alpha   90.00
_cell.angle_beta   90.00
_cell.angle_gamma   90.00
#
_symmetry.space_group_name_H-M   'P 1'
#
loop_
_entity.id
_entity.type
_entity.pdbx_description
1 polymer ?
#
loop_
_entity_poly.entity_id
_entity_poly.type
_entity_poly.pdbx_seq_one_letter_code
_entity_poly.pdbx_strand_id
1 'polypeptide(L)' 'MLQSINDLAQDIGLSGTPGVIVMPTTGATEASITVFPGLADKASLEAAIKKAGG' A
#
# COMPACT_ATOMS: atom_id res chain seq x y z
N MET A 1 15.31 12.35 -11.12
CA MET A 1 14.46 12.61 -9.93
C MET A 1 13.08 11.97 -10.08
N LEU A 2 12.36 12.17 -11.18
CA LEU A 2 11.07 11.49 -11.42
C LEU A 2 11.20 9.98 -11.73
N GLN A 3 12.23 9.56 -12.47
CA GLN A 3 12.48 8.13 -12.72
C GLN A 3 12.60 7.32 -11.43
N SER A 4 13.41 7.78 -10.47
CA SER A 4 13.59 7.08 -9.19
C SER A 4 12.29 6.93 -8.38
N ILE A 5 11.36 7.88 -8.52
CA ILE A 5 10.03 7.79 -7.88
C ILE A 5 9.15 6.78 -8.61
N ASN A 6 9.20 6.79 -9.94
CA ASN A 6 8.46 5.86 -10.78
C ASN A 6 8.97 4.41 -10.66
N ASP A 7 10.27 4.23 -10.48
CA ASP A 7 10.90 2.93 -10.26
C ASP A 7 10.48 2.39 -8.89
N LEU A 8 10.55 3.23 -7.84
CA LEU A 8 10.04 2.87 -6.51
C LEU A 8 8.55 2.53 -6.53
N ALA A 9 7.73 3.27 -7.28
CA ALA A 9 6.31 3.00 -7.43
C ALA A 9 6.05 1.62 -8.07
N GLN A 10 6.78 1.28 -9.14
CA GLN A 10 6.68 -0.04 -9.76
C GLN A 10 7.15 -1.17 -8.85
N ASP A 11 8.25 -0.97 -8.12
CA ASP A 11 8.80 -1.96 -7.18
C ASP A 11 7.82 -2.26 -6.03
N ILE A 12 7.06 -1.27 -5.57
CA ILE A 12 6.00 -1.45 -4.57
C ILE A 12 4.65 -1.86 -5.19
N GLY A 13 4.61 -2.15 -6.50
CA GLY A 13 3.44 -2.64 -7.22
C GLY A 13 2.49 -1.58 -7.77
N LEU A 14 2.76 -0.30 -7.56
CA LEU A 14 1.97 0.80 -8.11
C LEU A 14 2.26 1.00 -9.61
N SER A 15 1.51 0.31 -10.47
CA SER A 15 1.61 0.46 -11.92
C SER A 15 0.63 1.49 -12.51
N GLY A 16 -0.30 2.01 -11.71
CA GLY A 16 -1.30 3.01 -12.13
C GLY A 16 -2.05 3.63 -10.95
N THR A 17 -2.88 4.64 -11.23
CA THR A 17 -3.74 5.29 -10.22
C THR A 17 -5.20 4.91 -10.40
N PRO A 18 -5.95 4.70 -9.29
CA PRO A 18 -5.52 4.89 -7.90
C PRO A 18 -4.75 3.68 -7.35
N GLY A 19 -3.69 3.95 -6.60
CA GLY A 19 -2.96 2.97 -5.81
C GLY A 19 -3.11 3.28 -4.32
N VAL A 20 -3.30 2.26 -3.48
CA VAL A 20 -3.57 2.45 -2.04
C VAL A 20 -2.56 1.67 -1.21
N ILE A 21 -1.98 2.35 -0.21
CA ILE A 21 -1.08 1.73 0.77
C ILE A 21 -1.73 1.87 2.15
N VAL A 22 -1.87 0.75 2.86
CA VAL A 22 -2.36 0.71 4.23
C VAL A 22 -1.24 0.24 5.14
N MET A 23 -0.92 1.05 6.15
CA MET A 23 0.19 0.82 7.08
C MET A 23 -0.09 1.47 8.44
N PRO A 24 0.48 0.96 9.54
CA PRO A 24 0.44 1.63 10.84
C PRO A 24 1.15 2.98 10.80
N THR A 25 0.73 3.91 11.65
CA THR A 25 1.37 5.22 11.82
C THR A 25 2.72 5.14 12.54
N THR A 26 3.00 4.04 13.25
CA THR A 26 4.25 3.80 13.97
C THR A 26 4.67 2.33 13.85
N GLY A 27 5.98 2.06 13.81
CA GLY A 27 6.51 0.68 13.84
C GLY A 27 6.14 -0.18 12.62
N ALA A 28 5.96 0.43 11.44
CA ALA A 28 5.61 -0.30 10.23
C ALA A 28 6.67 -1.35 9.87
N THR A 29 6.19 -2.59 9.68
CA THR A 29 6.95 -3.74 9.18
C THR A 29 6.30 -4.26 7.90
N GLU A 30 7.03 -5.00 7.08
CA GLU A 30 6.48 -5.65 5.87
C GLU A 30 5.23 -6.49 6.17
N ALA A 31 5.18 -7.11 7.35
CA ALA A 31 4.03 -7.90 7.80
C ALA A 31 2.78 -7.05 8.13
N SER A 32 2.94 -5.77 8.44
CA SER A 32 1.84 -4.83 8.77
C SER A 32 1.42 -3.95 7.59
N ILE A 33 2.20 -3.94 6.51
CA ILE A 33 1.93 -3.14 5.32
C ILE A 33 1.11 -3.96 4.33
N THR A 34 0.17 -3.30 3.67
CA THR A 34 -0.59 -3.86 2.56
C THR A 34 -0.60 -2.86 1.41
N VAL A 35 -0.24 -3.30 0.22
CA VAL A 35 -0.22 -2.47 -0.99
C VAL A 35 -1.25 -2.99 -1.98
N PHE A 36 -2.11 -2.08 -2.46
CA PHE A 36 -3.08 -2.31 -3.49
C PHE A 36 -2.64 -1.56 -4.76
N PRO A 37 -2.33 -2.28 -5.85
CA PRO A 37 -1.87 -1.70 -7.11
C PRO A 37 -3.01 -1.03 -7.92
N GLY A 38 -4.19 -0.85 -7.31
CA GLY A 38 -5.44 -0.45 -7.95
C GLY A 38 -6.52 -0.13 -6.92
N LEU A 39 -7.76 0.07 -7.38
CA LEU A 39 -8.92 0.18 -6.50
C LEU A 39 -9.06 -1.09 -5.65
N ALA A 40 -9.07 -0.92 -4.32
CA ALA A 40 -9.38 -1.98 -3.38
C ALA A 40 -10.87 -1.94 -3.03
N ASP A 41 -11.50 -3.11 -2.91
CA ASP A 41 -12.86 -3.18 -2.40
C ASP A 41 -12.88 -2.92 -0.88
N LYS A 42 -14.09 -2.64 -0.36
CA LYS A 42 -14.28 -2.30 1.06
C LYS A 42 -13.77 -3.40 2.00
N ALA A 43 -14.02 -4.66 1.67
CA ALA A 43 -13.64 -5.79 2.52
C ALA A 43 -12.10 -5.92 2.61
N SER A 44 -11.42 -5.75 1.48
CA SER A 44 -9.97 -5.77 1.39
C SER A 44 -9.33 -4.62 2.16
N LEU A 45 -9.92 -3.41 2.08
CA LEU A 45 -9.47 -2.25 2.87
C LEU A 45 -9.67 -2.47 4.37
N GLU A 46 -10.82 -2.96 4.81
CA GLU A 46 -11.07 -3.23 6.23
C GLU A 46 -10.13 -4.30 6.78
N ALA A 47 -9.84 -5.34 6.01
CA ALA A 47 -8.86 -6.37 6.38
C ALA A 47 -7.44 -5.79 6.47
N ALA A 48 -7.05 -4.94 5.53
CA ALA A 48 -5.75 -4.26 5.53
C ALA A 48 -5.61 -3.30 6.72
N ILE A 49 -6.66 -2.57 7.09
CA ILE A 49 -6.67 -1.68 8.26
C ILE A 49 -6.50 -2.48 9.55
N LYS A 50 -7.23 -3.59 9.72
CA LYS A 50 -7.06 -4.49 10.87
C LYS A 50 -5.64 -5.05 10.95
N LYS A 51 -5.11 -5.50 9.81
CA LYS A 51 -3.73 -6.00 9.70
C LYS A 51 -2.68 -4.94 10.06
N ALA A 52 -2.95 -3.68 9.71
CA ALA A 52 -2.09 -2.55 10.03
C ALA A 52 -2.18 -2.11 11.51
N GLY A 53 -2.99 -2.75 12.35
CA GLY A 53 -3.10 -2.43 13.78
C GLY A 53 -4.40 -1.76 14.20
N GLY A 54 -5.48 -1.96 13.43
CA GLY A 54 -6.84 -1.67 13.89
C GLY A 54 -7.29 -2.56 15.04
#